data_AF-A0A9P8DL86-F1
#
_entry.id   AF-A0A9P8DL86-F1
#
_cell.length_a   1.000
_cell.length_b   1.000
_cell.length_c   1.000
_cell.angle_alpha   90.00
_cell.angle_beta   90.00
_cell.angle_gamma   90.00
#
_symmetry.space_group_name_H-M   'P 1'
#
loop_
_entity.id
_entity.type
_entity.pdbx_description
1 polymer ?
#
loop_
_entity_poly.entity_id
_entity_poly.type
_entity_poly.pdbx_seq_one_letter_code
_entity_poly.pdbx_strand_id
1 'polypeptide(L)'
;MVSLSQVRQTNASAAFKLPAGLVGVFAGATAGIGETALKAFTKHTTRPKIYYIGRSQEADTEEGLPLVTGLTIYSRNRLAINLLPLLKKARSLRRVISVMAGTHEGKLFSDDIAARNIPFTSIHNSRGHLCSALTLSLQALARQAPEVSFIHNFPGSVDTNLIRSGDGFMMQVMKYWFKVSMTVRRQWLPKEECGERHAWLCLTGRYPGKDGSENGIKEGEVAVGIDGNKGSGVYSVDWDGESASGEVVKLLDGFKEEGLVEKVWKDQEKEFVRITGTASI
;
A
#
# COMPACT_ATOMS: atom_id res chain seq x y z
N MET A 1 -10.62 7.85 -14.26
CA MET A 1 -9.35 8.44 -13.81
C MET A 1 -9.63 9.68 -13.00
N VAL A 2 -9.00 9.84 -11.83
CA VAL A 2 -9.05 11.07 -11.03
C VAL A 2 -7.99 12.06 -11.54
N SER A 3 -8.44 13.27 -11.90
CA SER A 3 -7.55 14.28 -12.44
C SER A 3 -6.65 14.88 -11.36
N LEU A 4 -5.47 15.37 -11.74
CA LEU A 4 -4.59 16.08 -10.81
C LEU A 4 -5.22 17.35 -10.23
N SER A 5 -6.11 18.01 -10.99
CA SER A 5 -6.85 19.18 -10.50
C SER A 5 -7.82 18.81 -9.38
N GLN A 6 -8.54 17.69 -9.51
CA GLN A 6 -9.40 17.16 -8.45
C GLN A 6 -8.57 16.79 -7.22
N VAL A 7 -7.47 16.05 -7.40
CA VAL A 7 -6.52 15.70 -6.32
C VAL A 7 -6.09 16.94 -5.53
N ARG A 8 -5.63 17.99 -6.22
CA ARG A 8 -5.17 19.23 -5.59
C ARG A 8 -6.30 19.99 -4.90
N GLN A 9 -7.50 20.00 -5.49
CA GLN A 9 -8.67 20.67 -4.91
C GLN A 9 -9.09 20.00 -3.59
N THR A 10 -9.22 18.67 -3.58
CA THR A 10 -9.54 17.91 -2.37
C THR A 10 -8.47 18.17 -1.30
N ASN A 11 -7.19 18.06 -1.66
CA ASN A 11 -6.07 18.31 -0.74
C ASN A 11 -6.11 19.72 -0.14
N ALA A 12 -6.29 20.76 -0.97
CA ALA A 12 -6.35 22.14 -0.51
C ALA A 12 -7.52 22.40 0.46
N SER A 13 -8.61 21.63 0.36
CA SER A 13 -9.76 21.75 1.26
C SER A 13 -9.58 21.05 2.61
N ALA A 14 -8.55 20.21 2.77
CA ALA A 14 -8.38 19.33 3.93
C ALA A 14 -8.21 20.10 5.24
N ALA A 15 -7.49 21.22 5.24
CA ALA A 15 -7.32 22.08 6.41
C ALA A 15 -8.65 22.62 6.98
N PHE A 16 -9.70 22.70 6.15
CA PHE A 16 -11.01 23.21 6.54
C PHE A 16 -12.05 22.11 6.76
N LYS A 17 -11.95 21.01 6.01
CA LYS A 17 -12.92 19.91 6.04
C LYS A 17 -12.57 18.79 7.02
N LEU A 18 -11.33 18.72 7.50
CA LEU A 18 -10.87 17.71 8.44
C LEU A 18 -10.42 18.35 9.76
N PRO A 19 -10.51 17.62 10.89
CA PRO A 19 -10.08 18.17 12.16
C PRO A 19 -8.56 18.40 12.18
N ALA A 20 -8.13 19.41 12.92
CA ALA A 20 -6.72 19.61 13.23
C ALA A 20 -6.16 18.44 14.05
N GLY A 21 -4.84 18.25 14.02
CA GLY A 21 -4.19 17.22 14.84
C GLY A 21 -4.25 15.80 14.26
N LEU A 22 -4.46 15.66 12.95
CA LEU A 22 -4.40 14.35 12.28
C LEU A 22 -3.06 13.66 12.58
N VAL A 23 -3.11 12.36 12.83
CA VAL A 23 -1.93 11.55 13.10
C VAL A 23 -1.58 10.76 11.84
N GLY A 24 -0.34 10.91 11.36
CA GLY A 24 0.18 10.15 10.23
C GLY A 24 1.40 9.33 10.63
N VAL A 25 1.39 8.04 10.31
CA VAL A 25 2.54 7.14 10.46
C VAL A 25 3.06 6.76 9.08
N PHE A 26 4.29 7.16 8.75
CA PHE A 26 4.89 6.98 7.43
C PHE A 26 6.13 6.08 7.51
N ALA A 27 5.99 4.81 7.14
CA ALA A 27 7.12 3.89 7.01
C ALA A 27 7.79 4.03 5.62
N GLY A 28 9.10 4.27 5.59
CA GLY A 28 9.86 4.45 4.35
C GLY A 28 9.76 5.84 3.73
N ALA A 29 9.55 6.88 4.54
CA ALA A 29 9.41 8.28 4.08
C ALA A 29 10.72 9.11 4.14
N THR A 30 11.88 8.46 4.13
CA THR A 30 13.19 9.15 4.14
C THR A 30 13.65 9.62 2.76
N ALA A 31 13.06 9.08 1.68
CA ALA A 31 13.33 9.50 0.31
C ALA A 31 12.18 9.11 -0.63
N GLY A 32 12.10 9.74 -1.80
CA GLY A 32 11.25 9.29 -2.91
C GLY A 32 9.75 9.42 -2.62
N ILE A 33 8.97 8.37 -2.93
CA ILE A 33 7.50 8.39 -2.83
C ILE A 33 7.03 8.71 -1.41
N GLY A 34 7.61 8.05 -0.40
CA GLY A 34 7.20 8.26 0.98
C GLY A 34 7.52 9.68 1.48
N GLU A 35 8.66 10.23 1.07
CA GLU A 35 9.06 11.60 1.41
C GLU A 35 8.10 12.63 0.78
N THR A 36 7.78 12.49 -0.51
CA THR A 36 6.87 13.43 -1.18
C THR A 36 5.44 13.31 -0.66
N ALA A 37 4.98 12.10 -0.33
CA ALA A 37 3.69 11.88 0.32
C ALA A 37 3.62 12.56 1.70
N LEU A 38 4.65 12.40 2.54
CA LEU A 38 4.73 13.04 3.86
C LEU A 38 4.72 14.56 3.75
N LYS A 39 5.53 15.12 2.83
CA LYS A 39 5.59 16.57 2.58
C LYS A 39 4.24 17.10 2.12
N ALA A 40 3.59 16.43 1.17
CA ALA A 40 2.27 16.83 0.67
C ALA A 40 1.20 16.72 1.76
N PHE A 41 1.17 15.63 2.53
CA PHE A 41 0.22 15.49 3.65
C PHE A 41 0.39 16.60 4.69
N THR A 42 1.64 16.89 5.07
CA THR A 42 1.95 17.95 6.05
C THR A 42 1.53 19.33 5.54
N LYS A 43 1.72 19.61 4.25
CA LYS A 43 1.32 20.87 3.60
C LYS A 43 -0.18 21.13 3.67
N HIS A 44 -1.00 20.09 3.58
CA HIS A 44 -2.46 20.22 3.42
C HIS A 44 -3.24 20.04 4.72
N THR A 45 -2.59 19.68 5.82
CA THR A 45 -3.24 19.38 7.10
C THR A 45 -2.87 20.36 8.20
N THR A 46 -3.81 20.62 9.12
CA THR A 46 -3.61 21.59 10.20
C THR A 46 -3.01 20.93 11.44
N ARG A 47 -1.78 21.32 11.79
CA ARG A 47 -1.04 20.85 12.98
C ARG A 47 -0.98 19.30 13.06
N PRO A 48 -0.58 18.57 12.01
CA PRO A 48 -0.51 17.12 12.07
C PRO A 48 0.55 16.65 13.06
N LYS A 49 0.34 15.47 13.64
CA LYS A 49 1.37 14.73 14.38
C LYS A 49 1.93 13.64 13.45
N ILE A 50 3.22 13.74 13.13
CA ILE A 50 3.87 12.84 12.17
C ILE A 50 4.86 11.93 12.90
N TYR A 51 4.67 10.62 12.72
CA TYR A 51 5.67 9.61 13.03
C TYR A 51 6.20 9.09 11.71
N TYR A 52 7.50 9.20 11.45
CA TYR A 52 8.10 8.58 10.28
C TYR A 52 9.10 7.52 10.72
N ILE A 53 9.06 6.38 10.05
CA ILE A 53 9.91 5.23 10.36
C ILE A 53 10.87 5.07 9.19
N GLY A 54 12.13 5.44 9.43
CA GLY A 54 13.24 5.19 8.53
C GLY A 54 14.08 4.01 9.01
N ARG A 55 14.89 3.44 8.12
CA ARG A 55 15.95 2.50 8.49
C ARG A 55 17.29 3.00 7.97
N SER A 56 18.35 2.83 8.76
CA SER A 56 19.73 2.92 8.27
C SER A 56 20.08 1.67 7.44
N GLN A 57 21.16 1.77 6.69
CA GLN A 57 21.52 0.81 5.64
C GLN A 57 22.28 -0.38 6.21
N GLU A 58 21.59 -1.46 6.53
CA GLU A 58 22.19 -2.79 6.74
C GLU A 58 21.29 -3.91 6.21
N ALA A 59 21.94 -5.06 5.94
CA ALA A 59 21.49 -6.15 5.08
C ALA A 59 20.92 -7.33 5.87
N ASP A 60 19.99 -8.04 5.21
CA ASP A 60 19.18 -9.17 5.68
C ASP A 60 18.37 -8.97 6.96
N THR A 61 17.23 -9.64 7.01
CA THR A 61 16.41 -9.69 8.22
C THR A 61 17.08 -10.70 9.15
N GLU A 62 17.51 -10.30 10.35
CA GLU A 62 18.04 -11.23 11.37
C GLU A 62 17.01 -12.34 11.72
N GLU A 63 15.75 -12.06 11.44
CA GLU A 63 14.60 -12.94 11.65
C GLU A 63 14.52 -14.11 10.65
N GLY A 64 15.38 -14.15 9.63
CA GLY A 64 15.45 -15.21 8.63
C GLY A 64 14.35 -15.18 7.55
N LEU A 65 13.64 -14.06 7.39
CA LEU A 65 12.68 -13.84 6.32
C LEU A 65 13.39 -13.41 5.03
N PRO A 66 12.87 -13.75 3.83
CA PRO A 66 13.40 -13.15 2.61
C PRO A 66 13.21 -11.63 2.66
N LEU A 67 14.28 -10.87 2.40
CA LEU A 67 14.28 -9.41 2.57
C LEU A 67 13.08 -8.71 1.90
N VAL A 68 12.72 -9.15 0.69
CA VAL A 68 11.61 -8.58 -0.10
C VAL A 68 10.27 -8.78 0.62
N THR A 69 9.95 -9.98 1.10
CA THR A 69 8.68 -10.25 1.80
C THR A 69 8.70 -9.73 3.23
N GLY A 70 9.86 -9.81 3.90
CA GLY A 70 10.12 -9.17 5.20
C GLY A 70 9.72 -7.70 5.21
N LEU A 71 10.14 -6.95 4.18
CA LEU A 71 9.86 -5.51 4.06
C LEU A 71 8.47 -5.18 3.48
N THR A 72 8.00 -5.94 2.49
CA THR A 72 6.79 -5.56 1.74
C THR A 72 5.50 -6.11 2.34
N ILE A 73 5.57 -7.24 3.06
CA ILE A 73 4.39 -7.93 3.59
C ILE A 73 4.47 -7.97 5.13
N TYR A 74 5.44 -8.70 5.69
CA TYR A 74 5.47 -9.00 7.12
C TYR A 74 5.60 -7.74 7.99
N SER A 75 6.58 -6.87 7.73
CA SER A 75 6.80 -5.66 8.54
C SER A 75 5.63 -4.67 8.45
N ARG A 76 5.06 -4.49 7.25
CA ARG A 76 3.94 -3.55 7.04
C ARG A 76 2.67 -4.03 7.73
N ASN A 77 2.39 -5.32 7.63
CA ASN A 77 1.22 -5.91 8.28
C ASN A 77 1.40 -5.91 9.79
N ARG A 78 2.60 -6.21 10.32
CA ARG A 78 2.89 -6.12 11.75
C ARG A 78 2.67 -4.70 12.28
N LEU A 79 3.16 -3.69 11.55
CA LEU A 79 2.93 -2.29 11.91
C LEU A 79 1.43 -1.96 11.90
N ALA A 80 0.69 -2.40 10.88
CA ALA A 80 -0.75 -2.19 10.79
C ALA A 80 -1.52 -2.86 11.94
N ILE A 81 -1.18 -4.11 12.29
CA ILE A 81 -1.80 -4.86 13.39
C ILE A 81 -1.58 -4.15 14.72
N ASN A 82 -0.35 -3.75 15.03
CA ASN A 82 -0.03 -3.08 16.30
C ASN A 82 -0.68 -1.69 16.41
N LEU A 83 -0.92 -1.01 15.29
CA LEU A 83 -1.63 0.27 15.26
C LEU A 83 -3.14 0.13 15.14
N LEU A 84 -3.66 -1.07 14.86
CA LEU A 84 -5.08 -1.31 14.63
C LEU A 84 -5.95 -0.85 15.80
N PRO A 85 -5.62 -1.12 17.08
CA PRO A 85 -6.41 -0.62 18.21
C PRO A 85 -6.53 0.91 18.27
N LEU A 86 -5.50 1.63 17.78
CA LEU A 86 -5.55 3.09 17.70
C LEU A 86 -6.41 3.57 16.53
N LEU A 87 -6.33 2.89 15.38
CA LEU A 87 -7.15 3.19 14.20
C LEU A 87 -8.64 2.98 14.48
N LYS A 88 -9.01 1.90 15.20
CA LYS A 88 -10.39 1.65 15.64
C LYS A 88 -10.96 2.77 16.52
N LYS A 89 -10.11 3.40 17.34
CA LYS A 89 -10.49 4.52 18.23
C LYS A 89 -10.50 5.89 17.56
N ALA A 90 -9.90 6.02 16.37
CA ALA A 90 -9.84 7.29 15.66
C ALA A 90 -11.24 7.73 15.22
N ARG A 91 -11.53 9.03 15.27
CA ARG A 91 -12.89 9.57 15.04
C ARG A 91 -13.13 10.13 13.64
N SER A 92 -12.08 10.41 12.87
CA SER A 92 -12.18 11.08 11.57
C SER A 92 -11.59 10.25 10.43
N LEU A 93 -10.26 10.16 10.37
CA LEU A 93 -9.54 9.36 9.38
C LEU A 93 -9.01 8.09 10.05
N ARG A 94 -9.35 6.95 9.46
CA ARG A 94 -8.83 5.64 9.88
C ARG A 94 -8.57 4.78 8.65
N ARG A 95 -7.32 4.80 8.18
CA ARG A 95 -6.93 3.99 7.04
C ARG A 95 -5.49 3.50 7.09
N VAL A 96 -5.25 2.41 6.39
CA VAL A 96 -3.93 1.86 6.11
C VAL A 96 -3.72 1.93 4.60
N ILE A 97 -2.63 2.56 4.17
CA ILE A 97 -2.22 2.61 2.77
C ILE A 97 -0.90 1.85 2.64
N SER A 98 -0.89 0.77 1.87
CA SER A 98 0.34 0.05 1.52
C SER A 98 0.67 0.32 0.06
N VAL A 99 1.82 0.97 -0.17
CA VAL A 99 2.28 1.35 -1.51
C VAL A 99 3.13 0.24 -2.10
N MET A 100 2.60 -0.41 -3.13
CA MET A 100 3.21 -1.43 -3.98
C MET A 100 2.31 -1.61 -5.21
N ALA A 101 2.58 -2.49 -6.16
CA ALA A 101 1.80 -2.58 -7.39
C ALA A 101 0.35 -3.11 -7.23
N GLY A 102 -0.53 -2.36 -6.56
CA GLY A 102 -1.98 -2.55 -6.62
C GLY A 102 -2.46 -2.52 -8.07
N THR A 103 -3.60 -3.15 -8.35
CA THR A 103 -4.14 -3.49 -9.68
C THR A 103 -3.30 -4.48 -10.49
N HIS A 104 -2.12 -4.88 -9.98
CA HIS A 104 -1.25 -5.89 -10.59
C HIS A 104 -1.18 -7.20 -9.79
N GLU A 105 -2.19 -7.49 -8.98
CA GLU A 105 -2.39 -8.81 -8.40
C GLU A 105 -2.37 -9.90 -9.48
N GLY A 106 -1.81 -11.05 -9.12
CA GLY A 106 -1.60 -12.15 -10.04
C GLY A 106 -1.44 -13.48 -9.30
N LYS A 107 -0.78 -14.43 -9.94
CA LYS A 107 -0.60 -15.78 -9.38
C LYS A 107 -0.01 -15.74 -7.96
N LEU A 108 -0.73 -16.34 -7.01
CA LEU A 108 -0.23 -16.57 -5.65
C LEU A 108 0.33 -18.00 -5.54
N PHE A 109 1.64 -18.13 -5.34
CA PHE A 109 2.26 -19.39 -4.90
C PHE A 109 1.90 -19.68 -3.44
N SER A 110 0.74 -20.31 -3.22
CA SER A 110 0.18 -20.46 -1.88
C SER A 110 0.97 -21.42 -0.97
N ASP A 111 1.82 -22.27 -1.53
CA ASP A 111 2.72 -23.16 -0.78
C ASP A 111 4.08 -22.53 -0.44
N ASP A 112 4.32 -21.31 -0.92
CA ASP A 112 5.53 -20.53 -0.65
C ASP A 112 5.19 -19.04 -0.50
N ILE A 113 4.34 -18.73 0.47
CA ILE A 113 3.88 -17.35 0.78
C ILE A 113 5.06 -16.43 1.11
N ALA A 114 6.10 -16.97 1.75
CA ALA A 114 7.33 -16.24 2.05
C ALA A 114 8.16 -15.88 0.81
N ALA A 115 7.81 -16.42 -0.37
CA ALA A 115 8.45 -16.19 -1.65
C ALA A 115 9.92 -16.65 -1.71
N ARG A 116 10.26 -17.80 -1.10
CA ARG A 116 11.66 -18.28 -1.04
C ARG A 116 12.15 -18.82 -2.38
N ASN A 117 11.29 -19.49 -3.13
CA ASN A 117 11.63 -20.28 -4.31
C ASN A 117 10.78 -19.92 -5.53
N ILE A 118 10.02 -18.82 -5.46
CA ILE A 118 9.20 -18.38 -6.58
C ILE A 118 10.07 -17.85 -7.74
N PRO A 119 9.61 -17.96 -9.00
CA PRO A 119 10.40 -17.54 -10.15
C PRO A 119 10.49 -16.02 -10.26
N PHE A 120 11.54 -15.43 -9.68
CA PHE A 120 11.84 -13.99 -9.79
C PHE A 120 12.28 -13.53 -11.17
N THR A 121 12.58 -14.46 -12.08
CA THR A 121 12.88 -14.18 -13.49
C THR A 121 11.66 -13.67 -14.28
N SER A 122 10.44 -13.94 -13.80
CA SER A 122 9.21 -13.38 -14.38
C SER A 122 8.64 -12.32 -13.44
N ILE A 123 8.70 -11.06 -13.88
CA ILE A 123 8.12 -9.94 -13.12
C ILE A 123 6.62 -10.13 -12.89
N HIS A 124 5.90 -10.78 -13.81
CA HIS A 124 4.47 -11.06 -13.64
C HIS A 124 4.23 -12.05 -12.50
N ASN A 125 5.08 -13.07 -12.36
CA ASN A 125 4.96 -14.05 -11.27
C ASN A 125 5.37 -13.47 -9.93
N SER A 126 6.53 -12.82 -9.84
CA SER A 126 7.03 -12.27 -8.59
C SER A 126 6.19 -11.08 -8.11
N ARG A 127 5.87 -10.13 -8.99
CA ARG A 127 4.98 -9.01 -8.65
C ARG A 127 3.58 -9.51 -8.33
N GLY A 128 3.02 -10.38 -9.18
CA GLY A 128 1.68 -10.92 -8.99
C GLY A 128 1.53 -11.61 -7.63
N HIS A 129 2.50 -12.44 -7.26
CA HIS A 129 2.52 -13.11 -5.95
C HIS A 129 2.58 -12.13 -4.78
N LEU A 130 3.53 -11.19 -4.81
CA LEU A 130 3.68 -10.21 -3.73
C LEU A 130 2.42 -9.33 -3.60
N CYS A 131 1.85 -8.90 -4.73
CA CYS A 131 0.67 -8.04 -4.75
C CYS A 131 -0.56 -8.77 -4.21
N SER A 132 -0.80 -10.00 -4.66
CA SER A 132 -1.89 -10.83 -4.16
C SER A 132 -1.74 -11.11 -2.68
N ALA A 133 -0.55 -11.52 -2.22
CA ALA A 133 -0.29 -11.78 -0.81
C ALA A 133 -0.56 -10.52 0.04
N LEU A 134 -0.07 -9.35 -0.38
CA LEU A 134 -0.34 -8.09 0.31
C LEU A 134 -1.83 -7.75 0.36
N THR A 135 -2.55 -7.85 -0.76
CA THR A 135 -4.00 -7.56 -0.82
C THR A 135 -4.81 -8.49 0.08
N LEU A 136 -4.53 -9.80 0.05
CA LEU A 136 -5.21 -10.77 0.92
C LEU A 136 -4.90 -10.52 2.40
N SER A 137 -3.69 -10.04 2.72
CA SER A 137 -3.34 -9.65 4.09
C SER A 137 -4.17 -8.47 4.59
N LEU A 138 -4.31 -7.43 3.75
CA LEU A 138 -5.14 -6.28 4.05
C LEU A 138 -6.61 -6.69 4.19
N GLN A 139 -7.06 -7.65 3.39
CA GLN A 139 -8.39 -8.24 3.53
C GLN A 139 -8.59 -8.96 4.86
N ALA A 140 -7.60 -9.71 5.34
CA ALA A 140 -7.64 -10.35 6.66
C ALA A 140 -7.69 -9.31 7.79
N LEU A 141 -6.95 -8.20 7.68
CA LEU A 141 -7.00 -7.11 8.64
C LEU A 141 -8.36 -6.40 8.66
N ALA A 142 -8.94 -6.16 7.49
CA ALA A 142 -10.24 -5.50 7.36
C ALA A 142 -11.39 -6.27 8.02
N ARG A 143 -11.31 -7.61 8.06
CA ARG A 143 -12.28 -8.42 8.82
C ARG A 143 -12.23 -8.14 10.33
N GLN A 144 -11.07 -7.76 10.84
CA GLN A 144 -10.88 -7.44 12.26
C GLN A 144 -11.23 -5.99 12.58
N ALA A 145 -11.25 -5.10 11.57
CA ALA A 145 -11.51 -3.67 11.73
C ALA A 145 -12.33 -3.13 10.54
N PRO A 146 -13.63 -3.49 10.44
CA PRO A 146 -14.48 -3.07 9.32
C PRO A 146 -14.65 -1.56 9.22
N GLU A 147 -14.38 -0.81 10.31
CA GLU A 147 -14.37 0.65 10.34
C GLU A 147 -13.15 1.28 9.67
N VAL A 148 -12.06 0.51 9.49
CA VAL A 148 -10.81 0.96 8.89
C VAL A 148 -10.83 0.69 7.38
N SER A 149 -10.37 1.66 6.60
CA SER A 149 -10.18 1.51 5.15
C SER A 149 -8.77 1.01 4.85
N PHE A 150 -8.64 0.02 3.96
CA PHE A 150 -7.36 -0.55 3.57
C PHE A 150 -7.14 -0.37 2.07
N ILE A 151 -6.03 0.27 1.69
CA ILE A 151 -5.72 0.64 0.31
C ILE A 151 -4.37 0.05 -0.07
N HIS A 152 -4.35 -0.84 -1.07
CA HIS A 152 -3.14 -1.26 -1.77
C HIS A 152 -2.99 -0.39 -3.02
N ASN A 153 -1.98 0.49 -3.05
CA ASN A 153 -1.84 1.48 -4.13
C ASN A 153 -0.58 1.29 -4.96
N PHE A 154 -0.74 1.18 -6.29
CA PHE A 154 0.33 1.38 -7.26
C PHE A 154 0.60 2.87 -7.45
N PRO A 155 1.83 3.36 -7.18
CA PRO A 155 2.15 4.78 -7.23
C PRO A 155 2.40 5.30 -8.66
N GLY A 156 2.33 4.42 -9.66
CA GLY A 156 2.77 4.70 -11.02
C GLY A 156 4.28 4.56 -11.15
N SER A 157 4.80 4.95 -12.31
CA SER A 157 6.24 4.90 -12.56
C SER A 157 6.89 6.20 -12.09
N VAL A 158 7.57 6.16 -10.95
CA VAL A 158 8.24 7.34 -10.35
C VAL A 158 9.74 7.12 -10.31
N ASP A 159 10.53 8.09 -10.82
CA ASP A 159 11.99 7.96 -10.90
C ASP A 159 12.60 8.02 -9.50
N THR A 160 12.78 6.85 -8.91
CA THR A 160 13.27 6.63 -7.55
C THR A 160 14.47 5.70 -7.61
N ASN A 161 15.34 5.78 -6.61
CA ASN A 161 16.49 4.87 -6.48
C ASN A 161 16.05 3.51 -5.89
N LEU A 162 15.12 2.83 -6.56
CA LEU A 162 14.66 1.48 -6.16
C LEU A 162 15.77 0.46 -6.33
N ILE A 163 16.42 0.46 -7.50
CA ILE A 163 17.66 -0.30 -7.74
C ILE A 163 18.83 0.57 -7.27
N ARG A 164 19.54 0.11 -6.24
CA ARG A 164 20.62 0.81 -5.55
C ARG A 164 21.97 0.45 -6.15
N SER A 165 22.99 1.27 -5.93
CA SER A 165 24.33 1.08 -6.53
C SER A 165 25.02 -0.24 -6.17
N GLY A 166 24.64 -0.87 -5.04
CA GLY A 166 25.14 -2.18 -4.62
C GLY A 166 24.42 -3.38 -5.24
N ASP A 167 23.32 -3.17 -5.99
CA ASP A 167 22.61 -4.27 -6.64
C ASP A 167 23.42 -4.78 -7.84
N GLY A 168 23.38 -6.10 -8.09
CA GLY A 168 24.25 -6.77 -9.06
C GLY A 168 24.26 -6.16 -10.46
N PHE A 169 25.36 -6.38 -11.20
CA PHE A 169 25.61 -5.76 -12.51
C PHE A 169 24.43 -5.84 -13.49
N MET A 170 23.79 -7.00 -13.62
CA MET A 170 22.63 -7.18 -14.50
C MET A 170 21.44 -6.31 -14.10
N MET A 171 21.22 -6.09 -12.80
CA MET A 171 20.19 -5.20 -12.28
C MET A 171 20.50 -3.74 -12.60
N GLN A 172 21.78 -3.32 -12.59
CA GLN A 172 22.17 -1.97 -13.01
C GLN A 172 21.93 -1.74 -14.50
N VAL A 173 22.24 -2.72 -15.35
CA VAL A 173 21.96 -2.66 -16.79
C VAL A 173 20.45 -2.53 -17.03
N MET A 174 19.65 -3.36 -16.37
CA MET A 174 18.19 -3.30 -16.46
C MET A 174 17.65 -1.96 -15.95
N LYS A 175 18.18 -1.43 -14.85
CA LYS A 175 17.84 -0.10 -14.32
C LYS A 175 18.07 0.99 -15.36
N TYR A 176 19.24 1.02 -15.99
CA TYR A 176 19.59 2.03 -16.97
C TYR A 176 18.70 1.92 -18.21
N TRP A 177 18.52 0.71 -18.75
CA TRP A 177 17.66 0.46 -19.89
C TRP A 177 16.21 0.89 -19.63
N PHE A 178 15.67 0.50 -18.47
CA PHE A 178 14.34 0.92 -18.04
C PHE A 178 14.23 2.44 -17.93
N LYS A 179 15.22 3.09 -17.31
CA LYS A 179 15.23 4.55 -17.14
C LYS A 179 15.25 5.28 -18.47
N VAL A 180 16.07 4.85 -19.43
CA VAL A 180 16.10 5.41 -20.78
C VAL A 180 14.76 5.19 -21.48
N SER A 181 14.24 3.95 -21.48
CA SER A 181 12.97 3.61 -22.12
C SER A 181 11.81 4.45 -21.61
N MET A 182 11.68 4.59 -20.28
CA MET A 182 10.63 5.35 -19.63
C MET A 182 10.72 6.85 -19.91
N THR A 183 11.95 7.38 -19.99
CA THR A 183 12.20 8.79 -20.31
C THR A 183 11.84 9.10 -21.76
N VAL A 184 12.26 8.25 -22.71
CA VAL A 184 11.92 8.39 -24.12
C VAL A 184 10.42 8.30 -24.35
N ARG A 185 9.74 7.39 -23.65
CA ARG A 185 8.28 7.21 -23.73
C ARG A 185 7.47 8.22 -22.92
N ARG A 186 8.11 9.10 -22.15
CA ARG A 186 7.47 10.09 -21.26
C ARG A 186 6.46 9.46 -20.28
N GLN A 187 6.80 8.29 -19.75
CA GLN A 187 5.94 7.52 -18.84
C GLN A 187 6.24 7.77 -17.36
N TRP A 188 7.12 8.73 -17.04
CA TRP A 188 7.42 9.10 -15.66
C TRP A 188 6.30 9.96 -15.06
N LEU A 189 5.78 9.53 -13.92
CA LEU A 189 4.97 10.35 -13.05
C LEU A 189 5.89 11.29 -12.23
N PRO A 190 5.69 12.62 -12.28
CA PRO A 190 6.46 13.55 -11.45
C PRO A 190 6.34 13.23 -9.96
N LYS A 191 7.43 13.40 -9.20
CA LYS A 191 7.47 13.08 -7.76
C LYS A 191 6.50 13.93 -6.95
N GLU A 192 6.35 15.19 -7.34
CA GLU A 192 5.44 16.15 -6.73
C GLU A 192 4.00 15.74 -6.95
N GLU A 193 3.65 15.32 -8.17
CA GLU A 193 2.33 14.78 -8.48
C GLU A 193 2.07 13.49 -7.71
N CYS A 194 3.03 12.57 -7.68
CA CYS A 194 2.93 11.35 -6.88
C CYS A 194 2.67 11.67 -5.39
N GLY A 195 3.38 12.65 -4.82
CA GLY A 195 3.19 13.09 -3.45
C GLY A 195 1.78 13.66 -3.20
N GLU A 196 1.29 14.54 -4.09
CA GLU A 196 -0.07 15.08 -4.03
C GLU A 196 -1.13 13.98 -4.13
N ARG A 197 -0.93 12.98 -5.01
CA ARG A 197 -1.83 11.82 -5.14
C ARG A 197 -1.85 10.94 -3.89
N HIS A 198 -0.71 10.72 -3.23
CA HIS A 198 -0.66 9.97 -1.98
C HIS A 198 -1.27 10.74 -0.81
N ALA A 199 -1.03 12.06 -0.72
CA ALA A 199 -1.74 12.91 0.24
C ALA A 199 -3.25 12.84 0.01
N TRP A 200 -3.69 12.83 -1.25
CA TRP A 200 -5.10 12.65 -1.58
C TRP A 200 -5.65 11.30 -1.16
N LEU A 201 -4.91 10.20 -1.36
CA LEU A 201 -5.29 8.89 -0.81
C LEU A 201 -5.40 8.90 0.72
N CYS A 202 -4.62 9.72 1.43
CA CYS A 202 -4.77 9.90 2.87
C CYS A 202 -6.05 10.66 3.26
N LEU A 203 -6.52 11.58 2.43
CA LEU A 203 -7.52 12.59 2.81
C LEU A 203 -8.91 12.37 2.19
N THR A 204 -8.99 11.67 1.06
CA THR A 204 -10.24 11.46 0.30
C THR A 204 -11.22 10.54 0.99
N GLY A 205 -12.51 10.82 0.82
CA GLY A 205 -13.65 9.98 1.21
C GLY A 205 -14.02 8.89 0.19
N ARG A 206 -13.33 8.82 -0.95
CA ARG A 206 -13.60 7.85 -2.04
C ARG A 206 -13.47 6.38 -1.62
N TYR A 207 -12.66 6.09 -0.61
CA TYR A 207 -12.36 4.74 -0.12
C TYR A 207 -12.77 4.58 1.36
N PRO A 208 -14.07 4.44 1.67
CA PRO A 208 -14.56 4.30 3.05
C PRO A 208 -14.20 2.95 3.68
N GLY A 209 -14.43 2.81 4.99
CA GLY A 209 -14.44 1.50 5.64
C GLY A 209 -15.66 0.68 5.21
N LYS A 210 -15.65 -0.63 5.49
CA LYS A 210 -16.76 -1.53 5.15
C LYS A 210 -18.05 -1.23 5.93
N ASP A 211 -17.91 -0.73 7.15
CA ASP A 211 -19.04 -0.33 8.00
C ASP A 211 -19.76 0.94 7.53
N GLY A 212 -19.25 1.63 6.49
CA GLY A 212 -19.80 2.88 5.98
C GLY A 212 -19.47 4.10 6.85
N SER A 213 -18.58 3.97 7.83
CA SER A 213 -18.10 5.10 8.64
C SER A 213 -17.53 6.21 7.77
N GLU A 214 -17.77 7.46 8.17
CA GLU A 214 -17.12 8.60 7.55
C GLU A 214 -15.60 8.48 7.64
N ASN A 215 -14.92 8.61 6.50
CA ASN A 215 -13.49 8.40 6.42
C ASN A 215 -12.88 9.28 5.33
N GLY A 216 -12.76 10.58 5.64
CA GLY A 216 -12.16 11.58 4.77
C GLY A 216 -13.17 12.49 4.08
N ILE A 217 -12.66 13.29 3.15
CA ILE A 217 -13.41 14.34 2.46
C ILE A 217 -14.33 13.72 1.41
N LYS A 218 -15.64 13.76 1.65
CA LYS A 218 -16.66 13.22 0.74
C LYS A 218 -16.72 14.02 -0.56
N GLU A 219 -16.11 13.50 -1.61
CA GLU A 219 -16.12 14.06 -2.96
C GLU A 219 -16.13 12.92 -4.00
N GLY A 220 -16.99 13.05 -5.01
CA GLY A 220 -17.12 12.07 -6.09
C GLY A 220 -17.79 10.76 -5.67
N GLU A 221 -17.69 9.76 -6.55
CA GLU A 221 -18.26 8.44 -6.30
C GLU A 221 -17.38 7.59 -5.37
N VAL A 222 -18.02 6.78 -4.53
CA VAL A 222 -17.38 5.72 -3.74
C VAL A 222 -16.80 4.66 -4.68
N ALA A 223 -15.54 4.29 -4.44
CA ALA A 223 -14.82 3.32 -5.25
C ALA A 223 -15.34 1.89 -5.07
N VAL A 224 -15.17 1.09 -6.12
CA VAL A 224 -15.38 -0.36 -6.12
C VAL A 224 -14.17 -1.03 -5.45
N GLY A 225 -14.44 -1.97 -4.56
CA GLY A 225 -13.42 -2.71 -3.85
C GLY A 225 -12.97 -4.00 -4.52
N ILE A 226 -12.09 -4.72 -3.81
CA ILE A 226 -11.60 -6.03 -4.26
C ILE A 226 -12.66 -7.13 -4.29
N ASP A 227 -13.84 -6.89 -3.72
CA ASP A 227 -14.99 -7.80 -3.73
C ASP A 227 -16.04 -7.44 -4.80
N GLY A 228 -15.74 -6.45 -5.66
CA GLY A 228 -16.63 -5.97 -6.71
C GLY A 228 -17.72 -5.00 -6.24
N ASN A 229 -17.83 -4.71 -4.93
CA ASN A 229 -18.85 -3.81 -4.39
C ASN A 229 -18.30 -2.41 -4.12
N LYS A 230 -19.14 -1.38 -4.27
CA LYS A 230 -18.81 -0.04 -3.78
C LYS A 230 -18.69 -0.06 -2.26
N GLY A 231 -17.64 0.54 -1.71
CA GLY A 231 -17.53 0.68 -0.24
C GLY A 231 -17.08 -0.59 0.49
N SER A 232 -16.31 -1.48 -0.15
CA SER A 232 -15.91 -2.79 0.42
C SER A 232 -15.07 -2.73 1.70
N GLY A 233 -14.41 -1.59 1.98
CA GLY A 233 -13.37 -1.44 3.01
C GLY A 233 -11.96 -1.85 2.59
N VAL A 234 -11.78 -2.53 1.45
CA VAL A 234 -10.48 -2.98 0.93
C VAL A 234 -10.39 -2.71 -0.57
N TYR A 235 -9.38 -1.95 -0.96
CA TYR A 235 -9.24 -1.41 -2.30
C TYR A 235 -7.85 -1.71 -2.85
N SER A 236 -7.80 -2.14 -4.10
CA SER A 236 -6.58 -2.18 -4.90
C SER A 236 -6.69 -1.10 -5.96
N VAL A 237 -5.73 -0.17 -5.97
CA VAL A 237 -5.89 1.16 -6.57
C VAL A 237 -4.67 1.54 -7.41
N ASP A 238 -4.91 2.02 -8.62
CA ASP A 238 -3.87 2.47 -9.54
C ASP A 238 -3.40 3.91 -9.23
N TRP A 239 -2.35 4.38 -9.90
CA TRP A 239 -1.74 5.71 -9.69
C TRP A 239 -2.72 6.86 -9.95
N ASP A 240 -3.73 6.58 -10.74
CA ASP A 240 -4.71 7.51 -11.24
C ASP A 240 -5.99 7.54 -10.39
N GLY A 241 -6.04 6.75 -9.31
CA GLY A 241 -7.17 6.63 -8.39
C GLY A 241 -8.26 5.64 -8.84
N GLU A 242 -8.06 4.94 -9.95
CA GLU A 242 -8.99 3.89 -10.38
C GLU A 242 -8.81 2.59 -9.61
N SER A 243 -9.90 1.86 -9.46
CA SER A 243 -9.92 0.56 -8.79
C SER A 243 -9.45 -0.55 -9.73
N ALA A 244 -9.06 -1.68 -9.16
CA ALA A 244 -8.66 -2.86 -9.92
C ALA A 244 -9.72 -3.29 -10.95
N SER A 245 -9.25 -3.88 -12.06
CA SER A 245 -10.11 -4.36 -13.14
C SER A 245 -11.01 -5.52 -12.68
N GLY A 246 -12.06 -5.81 -13.44
CA GLY A 246 -12.94 -6.97 -13.19
C GLY A 246 -12.19 -8.31 -13.20
N GLU A 247 -11.09 -8.42 -13.96
CA GLU A 247 -10.24 -9.62 -13.98
C GLU A 247 -9.50 -9.81 -12.66
N VAL A 248 -8.95 -8.73 -12.10
CA VAL A 248 -8.28 -8.77 -10.78
C VAL A 248 -9.29 -9.04 -9.67
N VAL A 249 -10.46 -8.41 -9.71
CA VAL A 249 -11.55 -8.69 -8.75
C VAL A 249 -11.95 -10.17 -8.80
N LYS A 250 -12.14 -10.73 -10.01
CA LYS A 250 -12.46 -12.15 -10.19
C LYS A 250 -11.36 -13.08 -9.68
N LEU A 251 -10.09 -12.73 -9.90
CA LEU A 251 -8.94 -13.46 -9.38
C LEU A 251 -8.95 -13.49 -7.84
N LEU A 252 -9.16 -12.34 -7.22
CA LEU A 252 -9.17 -12.20 -5.76
C LEU A 252 -10.37 -12.91 -5.12
N ASP A 253 -11.53 -12.91 -5.77
CA ASP A 253 -12.69 -13.69 -5.29
C ASP A 253 -12.42 -15.20 -5.37
N GLY A 254 -11.76 -15.68 -6.43
CA GLY A 254 -11.28 -17.08 -6.50
C GLY A 254 -10.34 -17.45 -5.35
N PHE A 255 -9.36 -16.59 -5.02
CA PHE A 255 -8.49 -16.82 -3.86
C PHE A 255 -9.25 -16.86 -2.53
N LYS A 256 -10.32 -16.07 -2.41
CA LYS A 256 -11.19 -16.09 -1.23
C LYS A 256 -12.00 -17.39 -1.16
N GLU A 257 -12.56 -17.87 -2.27
CA GLU A 257 -13.26 -19.16 -2.35
C GLU A 257 -12.36 -20.34 -2.01
N GLU A 258 -11.08 -20.26 -2.40
CA GLU A 258 -10.05 -21.25 -2.09
C GLU A 258 -9.52 -21.18 -0.62
N GLY A 259 -9.99 -20.22 0.19
CA GLY A 259 -9.54 -20.04 1.58
C GLY A 259 -8.11 -19.50 1.73
N LEU A 260 -7.59 -18.83 0.68
CA LEU A 260 -6.22 -18.33 0.67
C LEU A 260 -6.04 -17.06 1.52
N VAL A 261 -7.12 -16.34 1.83
CA VAL A 261 -7.07 -15.21 2.78
C VAL A 261 -6.62 -15.69 4.15
N GLU A 262 -7.22 -16.78 4.63
CA GLU A 262 -6.90 -17.41 5.90
C GLU A 262 -5.51 -18.06 5.87
N LYS A 263 -5.12 -18.67 4.74
CA LYS A 263 -3.78 -19.26 4.56
C LYS A 263 -2.69 -18.19 4.65
N VAL A 264 -2.85 -17.07 3.95
CA VAL A 264 -1.91 -15.92 4.01
C VAL A 264 -1.85 -15.32 5.41
N TRP A 265 -3.00 -15.16 6.07
CA TRP A 265 -3.04 -14.65 7.44
C TRP A 265 -2.30 -15.55 8.43
N LYS A 266 -2.55 -16.86 8.38
CA LYS A 266 -1.91 -17.85 9.26
C LYS A 266 -0.40 -17.93 9.05
N ASP A 267 0.07 -17.81 7.81
CA ASP A 267 1.50 -17.75 7.52
C ASP A 267 2.17 -16.57 8.24
N GLN A 268 1.56 -15.40 8.19
CA GLN A 268 2.07 -14.20 8.85
C GLN A 268 2.04 -14.32 10.37
N GLU A 269 0.92 -14.77 10.92
CA GLU A 269 0.77 -14.98 12.36
C GLU A 269 1.82 -15.97 12.87
N LYS A 270 2.04 -17.06 12.14
CA LYS A 270 3.09 -18.05 12.43
C LYS A 270 4.47 -17.40 12.47
N GLU A 271 4.84 -16.60 11.47
CA GLU A 271 6.13 -15.91 11.44
C GLU A 271 6.25 -14.88 12.57
N PHE A 272 5.20 -14.11 12.86
CA PHE A 272 5.20 -13.17 13.98
C PHE A 272 5.40 -13.85 15.34
N VAL A 273 4.70 -14.95 15.59
CA VAL A 273 4.85 -15.74 16.83
C VAL A 273 6.23 -16.39 16.88
N ARG A 274 6.74 -16.94 15.78
CA ARG A 274 8.08 -17.52 15.70
C ARG A 274 9.17 -16.51 16.08
N ILE A 275 9.03 -15.27 15.62
CA ILE A 275 10.05 -14.22 15.79
C ILE A 275 9.91 -13.50 17.14
N THR A 276 8.68 -13.15 17.54
CA THR A 276 8.43 -12.22 18.65
C THR A 276 7.71 -12.86 19.84
N GLY A 277 7.26 -14.11 19.72
CA GLY A 277 6.46 -14.80 20.73
C GLY A 277 4.96 -14.43 20.72
N THR A 278 4.53 -13.40 19.98
CA THR A 278 3.13 -12.95 19.95
C THR A 278 2.65 -12.49 18.56
N ALA A 279 1.34 -12.62 18.29
CA ALA A 279 0.71 -12.19 17.03
C ALA A 279 0.52 -10.66 16.91
N SER A 280 0.56 -9.94 18.04
CA SER A 280 0.61 -8.47 18.15
C SER A 280 1.30 -8.06 19.45
N ILE A 281 1.81 -6.82 19.53
CA ILE A 281 2.37 -6.22 20.77
C ILE A 281 1.34 -5.28 21.39
#